data_AF-A0A933FR12-F1
#
_entry.id   AF-A0A933FR12-F1
#
_cell.length_a   1.000
_cell.length_b   1.000
_cell.length_c   1.000
_cell.angle_alpha   90.00
_cell.angle_beta   90.00
_cell.angle_gamma   90.00
#
_symmetry.space_group_name_H-M   'P 1'
#
loop_
_entity.id
_entity.type
_entity.pdbx_description
1 polymer ?
#
loop_
_entity_poly.entity_id
_entity_poly.type
_entity_poly.pdbx_seq_one_letter_code
_entity_poly.pdbx_strand_id
1 'polypeptide(L)'
;MASPDPNYLPRLKQPGPGEDFLAAVRTILESIVANPERFPVIHRQTRRALLRRFPYGLYYRIVDDQILIVACMHGRRNPRQWQSRS
;
A
#
# COMPACT_ATOMS: atom_id res chain seq x y z
N MET A 1 5.99 -47.10 4.65
CA MET A 1 6.51 -45.83 5.20
C MET A 1 7.69 -45.41 4.35
N ALA A 2 7.54 -44.40 3.48
CA ALA A 2 8.65 -43.91 2.65
C ALA A 2 9.59 -43.05 3.51
N SER A 3 10.89 -43.33 3.41
CA SER A 3 11.95 -42.61 4.13
C SER A 3 12.03 -41.14 3.64
N PRO A 4 12.25 -40.13 4.51
CA PRO A 4 12.44 -38.76 4.06
C PRO A 4 13.78 -38.62 3.32
N ASP A 5 13.77 -37.90 2.19
CA ASP A 5 14.97 -37.60 1.39
C ASP A 5 15.98 -36.79 2.21
N PRO A 6 17.24 -37.26 2.38
CA PRO A 6 18.28 -36.56 3.15
C PRO A 6 18.70 -35.21 2.56
N ASN A 7 18.27 -34.87 1.34
CA ASN A 7 18.53 -33.57 0.70
C ASN A 7 17.34 -32.59 0.77
N TYR A 8 16.30 -32.86 1.56
CA TYR A 8 15.22 -31.90 1.77
C TYR A 8 15.69 -30.72 2.61
N LEU A 9 16.18 -29.67 1.94
CA LEU A 9 16.26 -28.35 2.55
C LEU A 9 14.85 -27.73 2.53
N PRO A 10 14.24 -27.43 3.69
CA PRO A 10 12.98 -26.72 3.70
C PRO A 10 13.18 -25.40 2.97
N ARG A 11 12.37 -25.13 1.95
CA ARG A 11 12.37 -23.86 1.25
C ARG A 11 12.06 -22.78 2.28
N LEU A 12 13.09 -22.06 2.73
CA LEU A 12 12.94 -20.93 3.64
C LEU A 12 11.88 -20.02 3.02
N LYS A 13 10.79 -19.76 3.75
CA LYS A 13 9.72 -18.88 3.32
C LYS A 13 10.31 -17.48 3.18
N GLN A 14 10.75 -17.14 1.98
CA GLN A 14 11.02 -15.76 1.61
C GLN A 14 9.72 -14.98 1.78
N PRO A 15 9.77 -13.74 2.31
CA PRO A 15 8.60 -12.89 2.39
C PRO A 15 7.86 -12.88 1.06
N GLY A 16 6.58 -13.24 1.10
CA GLY A 16 5.77 -13.22 -0.11
C GLY A 16 5.60 -11.79 -0.62
N PRO A 17 5.28 -11.59 -1.90
CA PRO A 17 5.00 -10.26 -2.46
C PRO A 17 3.89 -9.48 -1.71
N GLY A 18 3.03 -10.18 -0.97
CA GLY A 18 2.05 -9.56 -0.06
C GLY A 18 2.65 -8.97 1.21
N GLU A 19 3.65 -9.61 1.81
CA GLU A 19 4.33 -9.08 3.01
C GLU A 19 5.13 -7.82 2.66
N ASP A 20 5.82 -7.83 1.52
CA ASP A 20 6.50 -6.67 0.97
C ASP A 20 5.54 -5.50 0.68
N PHE A 21 4.34 -5.81 0.18
CA PHE A 21 3.31 -4.80 -0.03
C PHE A 21 2.84 -4.19 1.30
N LEU A 22 2.55 -5.01 2.31
CA LEU A 22 2.14 -4.54 3.63
C LEU A 22 3.25 -3.71 4.29
N ALA A 23 4.51 -4.10 4.15
CA ALA A 23 5.64 -3.32 4.63
C ALA A 23 5.69 -1.94 3.96
N ALA A 24 5.52 -1.88 2.63
CA ALA A 24 5.47 -0.60 1.90
C ALA A 24 4.28 0.27 2.32
N VAL A 25 3.11 -0.32 2.60
CA VAL A 25 1.94 0.40 3.14
C VAL A 25 2.24 0.98 4.53
N ARG A 26 2.87 0.20 5.43
CA ARG A 26 3.22 0.68 6.78
C ARG A 26 4.19 1.84 6.73
N THR A 27 5.27 1.73 5.96
CA THR A 27 6.26 2.81 5.80
C THR A 27 5.64 4.11 5.29
N ILE A 28 4.70 4.02 4.34
CA ILE A 28 4.04 5.23 3.82
C ILE A 28 3.03 5.80 4.83
N LEU A 29 2.34 4.96 5.61
CA LEU A 29 1.46 5.41 6.70
C LEU A 29 2.25 6.14 7.80
N GLU A 30 3.38 5.60 8.23
CA GLU A 30 4.29 6.25 9.19
C GLU A 30 4.76 7.62 8.67
N SER A 31 5.09 7.70 7.38
CA SER A 31 5.46 8.97 6.73
C SER A 31 4.32 9.98 6.69
N ILE A 32 3.08 9.51 6.49
CA ILE A 32 1.87 10.34 6.50
C ILE A 32 1.63 10.86 7.92
N VAL A 33 1.72 10.01 8.95
CA VAL A 33 1.54 10.44 10.35
C VAL A 33 2.60 11.45 10.78
N ALA A 34 3.86 11.23 10.41
CA ALA A 34 4.96 12.12 10.79
C ALA A 34 4.89 13.51 10.14
N ASN A 35 4.38 13.61 8.91
CA ASN A 35 4.18 14.89 8.23
C ASN A 35 3.03 14.78 7.22
N PRO A 36 1.77 14.95 7.69
CA PRO A 36 0.58 14.80 6.85
C PRO A 36 0.51 15.81 5.71
N GLU A 37 1.20 16.95 5.83
CA GLU A 37 1.14 18.02 4.84
C GLU A 37 2.20 17.89 3.73
N ARG A 38 3.19 17.01 3.90
CA ARG A 38 4.28 16.78 2.95
C ARG A 38 3.81 16.34 1.57
N PHE A 39 2.70 15.61 1.51
CA PHE A 39 2.23 15.02 0.26
C PHE A 39 1.31 15.98 -0.50
N PRO A 40 1.42 16.05 -1.83
CA PRO A 40 0.69 17.03 -2.62
C PRO A 40 -0.81 16.78 -2.59
N VAL A 41 -1.58 17.86 -2.51
CA VAL A 41 -3.02 17.84 -2.77
C VAL A 41 -3.22 17.67 -4.28
N ILE A 42 -4.01 16.67 -4.67
CA ILE A 42 -4.28 16.36 -6.08
C ILE A 42 -5.71 16.70 -6.51
N HIS A 43 -6.67 16.74 -5.58
CA HIS A 43 -8.07 17.07 -5.86
C HIS A 43 -8.86 17.28 -4.56
N ARG A 44 -9.65 18.36 -4.43
CA ARG A 44 -10.56 18.61 -3.28
C ARG A 44 -9.93 18.24 -1.92
N GLN A 45 -8.78 18.84 -1.60
CA GLN A 45 -7.98 18.60 -0.37
C GLN A 45 -7.48 17.16 -0.17
N THR A 46 -7.71 16.27 -1.13
CA THR A 46 -7.21 14.89 -1.10
C THR A 46 -5.73 14.90 -1.46
N ARG A 47 -4.91 14.40 -0.54
CA ARG A 47 -3.47 14.22 -0.70
C ARG A 47 -3.17 12.82 -1.20
N ARG A 48 -2.08 12.68 -1.96
CA ARG A 48 -1.66 11.39 -2.52
C ARG A 48 -0.23 11.03 -2.13
N ALA A 49 -0.07 9.87 -1.49
CA ALA A 49 1.21 9.27 -1.17
C ALA A 49 1.44 7.99 -1.99
N LEU A 50 2.51 7.94 -2.77
CA LEU A 50 2.81 6.80 -3.65
C LEU A 50 3.65 5.75 -2.93
N LEU A 51 3.31 4.48 -3.13
CA LEU A 51 4.12 3.36 -2.65
C LEU A 51 5.27 3.14 -3.66
N ARG A 52 6.51 3.56 -3.39
CA ARG A 52 7.58 3.59 -4.41
C ARG A 52 7.83 2.26 -5.16
N ARG A 53 7.70 1.11 -4.47
CA ARG A 53 7.91 -0.24 -5.05
C ARG A 53 6.69 -0.80 -5.77
N PHE A 54 5.51 -0.21 -5.58
CA PHE A 54 4.25 -0.74 -6.09
C PHE A 54 3.50 0.33 -6.86
N PRO A 55 2.81 -0.01 -7.95
CA PRO A 55 2.01 0.96 -8.70
C PRO A 55 0.72 1.38 -7.96
N TYR A 56 0.79 1.63 -6.65
CA TYR A 56 -0.32 1.99 -5.77
C TYR A 56 -0.07 3.36 -5.11
N GLY A 57 -1.15 4.05 -4.77
CA GLY A 57 -1.10 5.24 -3.92
C GLY A 57 -2.16 5.20 -2.84
N LEU A 58 -1.81 5.70 -1.66
CA LEU A 58 -2.76 6.05 -0.61
C LEU A 58 -3.28 7.46 -0.85
N TYR A 59 -4.59 7.60 -0.75
CA TYR A 59 -5.32 8.85 -0.88
C TYR A 59 -5.92 9.15 0.48
N TYR A 60 -5.69 10.36 0.98
CA TYR A 60 -6.15 10.72 2.32
C TYR A 60 -6.46 12.21 2.43
N ARG A 61 -7.15 12.58 3.51
CA ARG A 61 -7.42 13.97 3.90
C ARG A 61 -7.04 14.18 5.34
N ILE A 62 -6.80 15.44 5.69
CA ILE A 62 -6.67 15.89 7.07
C ILE A 62 -7.99 16.58 7.42
N VAL A 63 -8.73 16.05 8.38
CA VAL A 63 -10.05 16.55 8.81
C VAL A 63 -10.06 16.55 10.33
N ASP A 64 -10.34 17.70 10.96
CA ASP A 64 -10.39 17.85 12.42
C ASP A 64 -9.16 17.24 13.13
N ASP A 65 -7.97 17.55 12.60
CA ASP A 65 -6.66 17.03 13.08
C ASP A 65 -6.49 15.50 12.95
N GLN A 66 -7.34 14.82 12.19
CA GLN A 66 -7.26 13.40 11.91
C GLN A 66 -6.90 13.11 10.46
N ILE A 67 -6.19 12.00 10.25
CA ILE A 67 -5.82 11.50 8.93
C ILE A 67 -6.87 10.47 8.48
N LEU A 68 -7.71 10.84 7.52
CA LEU A 68 -8.69 9.94 6.92
C LEU A 68 -8.14 9.34 5.63
N ILE A 69 -7.82 8.03 5.64
CA ILE A 69 -7.47 7.30 4.43
C ILE A 69 -8.75 7.01 3.64
N VAL A 70 -8.91 7.62 2.46
CA VAL A 70 -10.11 7.48 1.63
C VAL A 70 -9.98 6.37 0.58
N ALA A 71 -8.76 6.05 0.14
CA ALA A 71 -8.55 4.97 -0.82
C ALA A 71 -7.10 4.47 -0.88
N CYS A 72 -6.93 3.23 -1.31
CA CYS A 72 -5.67 2.66 -1.80
C CYS A 72 -5.88 2.18 -3.24
N MET A 73 -5.31 2.87 -4.22
CA MET A 73 -5.62 2.63 -5.63
C MET A 73 -4.39 2.34 -6.48
N HIS A 74 -4.52 1.36 -7.39
CA HIS A 74 -3.50 1.00 -8.36
C HIS A 74 -3.42 2.04 -9.49
N GLY A 75 -2.38 2.86 -9.53
CA GLY A 75 -2.20 3.98 -10.46
C GLY A 75 -2.06 3.62 -11.94
N ARG A 76 -1.74 2.36 -12.28
CA ARG A 76 -1.76 1.89 -13.69
C ARG A 76 -3.08 1.24 -14.13
N ARG A 77 -4.06 1.04 -13.23
CA ARG A 77 -5.37 0.51 -13.62
C ARG A 77 -6.22 1.64 -14.20
N ASN A 78 -6.95 1.36 -15.27
CA ASN A 78 -7.78 2.33 -15.97
C ASN A 78 -8.79 2.98 -14.98
N PRO A 79 -8.83 4.32 -14.85
CA PRO A 79 -9.71 5.02 -13.91
C PRO A 79 -11.20 4.68 -14.04
N ARG A 80 -11.65 4.24 -15.22
CA ARG A 80 -13.05 3.90 -15.52
C ARG A 80 -13.63 2.79 -14.65
N GLN A 81 -12.80 1.92 -14.05
CA GLN A 81 -13.29 0.77 -13.27
C GLN A 81 -13.80 1.12 -11.86
N TRP A 82 -13.45 2.29 -11.31
CA TRP A 82 -13.82 2.64 -9.93
C TRP A 82 -15.09 3.52 -9.87
N GLN A 83 -15.46 4.14 -10.98
CA GLN A 83 -16.66 4.99 -11.08
C GLN A 83 -17.98 4.19 -11.06
N SER A 84 -17.94 2.87 -11.27
CA SER A 84 -19.15 2.03 -11.29
C SER A 84 -19.53 1.45 -9.92
N ARG A 85 -18.91 1.90 -8.83
CA ARG A 85 -19.15 1.36 -7.47
C ARG A 85 -19.76 2.39 -6.51
N SER A 86 -20.21 3.53 -7.03
CA SER A 86 -20.95 4.55 -6.29
C SER A 86 -22.45 4.33 -6.42
#